data_AF-A0A7V3T1Q8-F1
#
_entry.id   AF-A0A7V3T1Q8-F1
#
_cell.length_a   1.000
_cell.length_b   1.000
_cell.length_c   1.000
_cell.angle_alpha   90.00
_cell.angle_beta   90.00
_cell.angle_gamma   90.00
#
_symmetry.space_group_name_H-M   'P 1'
#
loop_
_entity.id
_entity.type
_entity.pdbx_description
1 polymer ?
#
loop_
_entity_poly.entity_id
_entity_poly.type
_entity_poly.pdbx_seq_one_letter_code
_entity_poly.pdbx_strand_id
1 'polypeptide(L)'
;MELVAPGVWKLSFGQTEKHTPVSVIRISALIDEMKGLPTPEKMVLNESHFSFKQTARGCVVEHPVEPAEGIYGLGLQLKSFNQRGKKKILRTNSDPIADTGDSHAPVPFYVSTRGYGVMVDTARYVGFYCGTHDRVGAGYEVEKGLYEKVAGNTQELYAFREFKEDRSMLIDIPAAKGVDIYFFEGPDIKTAVRRFNLFCGGGCLPSFWGLGVWYRNWANATQEDILRRAEDFRNTGIPCDVFGLEPGWHTHAYSCTYRWREDRFPQPESLISKLSSMNFKLNLWEHVFVHPDAPIYEDIKEYSGNLEVWRGLVPDLSIKEAADIFADFHKESFIKKDISGFKLDECDSSDYCPSQWSFPDCTEFPSGMDGEQMHSLMGILYQKAIFLKFKEMNIRTYCQVRSSHLFASSMPFVLYSDLYDHRDFIRGVVNMGFTGLLWSPEVRQCESVEELVRRIQSVVFSPQALINAWMIPTPPWKQYDLEKNLKGEYMENYTEVEGVCRELFRLRMSLIPYLYSSFARYCFEGV
;
A
#
# COMPACT_ATOMS: atom_id res chain seq x y z
N MET A 1 22.40 -20.30 -8.84
CA MET A 1 21.38 -19.38 -9.38
C MET A 1 20.52 -20.09 -10.42
N GLU A 2 19.19 -19.98 -10.33
CA GLU A 2 18.20 -20.70 -11.15
C GLU A 2 17.35 -19.72 -11.96
N LEU A 3 17.14 -19.95 -13.27
CA LEU A 3 16.22 -19.14 -14.07
C LEU A 3 14.78 -19.59 -13.83
N VAL A 4 13.96 -18.73 -13.24
CA VAL A 4 12.56 -19.06 -12.86
C VAL A 4 11.51 -18.40 -13.78
N ALA A 5 11.88 -17.33 -14.48
CA ALA A 5 11.11 -16.71 -15.56
C ALA A 5 12.07 -15.93 -16.49
N PRO A 6 11.65 -15.50 -17.70
CA PRO A 6 12.53 -14.74 -18.60
C PRO A 6 13.14 -13.48 -17.96
N GLY A 7 14.45 -13.52 -17.70
CA GLY A 7 15.20 -12.46 -17.02
C GLY A 7 14.90 -12.33 -15.51
N VAL A 8 14.33 -13.36 -14.89
CA VAL A 8 14.11 -13.46 -13.45
C VAL A 8 14.81 -14.70 -12.92
N TRP A 9 15.73 -14.47 -12.00
CA TRP A 9 16.60 -15.51 -11.48
C TRP A 9 16.45 -15.62 -9.97
N LYS A 10 16.42 -16.85 -9.46
CA LYS A 10 16.33 -17.17 -8.05
C LYS A 10 17.71 -17.59 -7.51
N LEU A 11 18.08 -17.09 -6.34
CA LEU A 11 19.19 -17.56 -5.53
C LEU A 11 18.65 -18.00 -4.18
N SER A 12 18.99 -19.21 -3.75
CA SER A 12 18.58 -19.76 -2.46
C SER A 12 19.78 -19.88 -1.54
N PHE A 13 19.68 -19.29 -0.35
CA PHE A 13 20.73 -19.34 0.65
C PHE A 13 20.22 -19.97 1.95
N GLY A 14 20.98 -20.87 2.54
CA GLY A 14 20.65 -21.50 3.83
C GLY A 14 19.31 -22.25 3.82
N GLN A 15 18.65 -22.31 4.98
CA GLN A 15 17.31 -22.90 5.14
C GLN A 15 16.27 -21.79 5.13
N THR A 16 15.48 -21.71 4.06
CA THR A 16 14.40 -20.71 3.90
C THR A 16 13.25 -20.97 4.86
N GLU A 17 12.57 -19.91 5.29
CA GLU A 17 11.36 -20.04 6.10
C GLU A 17 10.18 -20.63 5.30
N LYS A 18 9.24 -21.24 6.00
CA LYS A 18 8.04 -21.85 5.40
C LYS A 18 7.05 -20.79 4.91
N HIS A 19 6.89 -19.72 5.67
CA HIS A 19 5.91 -18.65 5.44
C HIS A 19 6.62 -17.43 4.86
N THR A 20 6.68 -17.35 3.54
CA THR A 20 7.22 -16.21 2.79
C THR A 20 6.14 -15.64 1.87
N PRO A 21 6.27 -14.40 1.40
CA PRO A 21 5.35 -13.84 0.41
C PRO A 21 5.15 -14.73 -0.82
N VAL A 22 6.23 -15.32 -1.37
CA VAL A 22 6.13 -16.24 -2.51
C VAL A 22 5.41 -17.54 -2.15
N SER A 23 5.56 -18.07 -0.93
CA SER A 23 4.90 -19.33 -0.56
C SER A 23 3.42 -19.14 -0.20
N VAL A 24 3.05 -18.02 0.42
CA VAL A 24 1.71 -17.78 0.97
C VAL A 24 0.79 -17.06 -0.03
N ILE A 25 1.30 -16.06 -0.77
CA ILE A 25 0.45 -15.22 -1.63
C ILE A 25 0.38 -15.77 -3.05
N ARG A 26 1.54 -16.13 -3.61
CA ARG A 26 1.82 -16.52 -5.00
C ARG A 26 0.68 -16.27 -6.00
N ILE A 27 0.90 -15.30 -6.88
CA ILE A 27 0.08 -15.09 -8.08
C ILE A 27 0.84 -15.65 -9.29
N SER A 28 0.11 -16.14 -10.28
CA SER A 28 0.71 -16.67 -11.51
C SER A 28 1.42 -15.56 -12.29
N ALA A 29 2.69 -15.77 -12.61
CA ALA A 29 3.48 -14.84 -13.41
C ALA A 29 3.01 -14.82 -14.87
N LEU A 30 3.10 -13.65 -15.52
CA LEU A 30 2.81 -13.46 -16.94
C LEU A 30 4.07 -13.76 -17.78
N ILE A 31 4.41 -15.06 -17.87
CA ILE A 31 5.65 -15.54 -18.50
C ILE A 31 5.78 -15.10 -19.97
N ASP A 32 4.70 -15.18 -20.73
CA ASP A 32 4.73 -14.86 -22.16
C ASP A 32 5.03 -13.38 -22.42
N GLU A 33 4.47 -12.49 -21.59
CA GLU A 33 4.73 -11.05 -21.69
C GLU A 33 6.18 -10.69 -21.33
N MET A 34 6.81 -11.46 -20.45
CA MET A 34 8.23 -11.26 -20.10
C MET A 34 9.19 -11.68 -21.21
N LYS A 35 8.82 -12.60 -22.11
CA LYS A 35 9.69 -13.05 -23.22
C LYS A 35 10.06 -11.92 -24.17
N GLY A 36 9.20 -10.91 -24.31
CA GLY A 36 9.42 -9.75 -25.17
C GLY A 36 10.31 -8.66 -24.54
N LEU A 37 10.72 -8.79 -23.28
CA LEU A 37 11.49 -7.77 -22.59
C LEU A 37 12.98 -7.87 -22.94
N PRO A 38 13.66 -6.74 -23.19
CA PRO A 38 15.09 -6.72 -23.52
C PRO A 38 15.92 -7.23 -22.35
N THR A 39 16.92 -8.05 -22.61
CA THR A 39 17.89 -8.55 -21.61
C THR A 39 19.26 -7.95 -21.92
N PRO A 40 20.07 -7.54 -20.91
CA PRO A 40 21.42 -7.05 -21.17
C PRO A 40 22.32 -8.15 -21.76
N GLU A 41 23.32 -7.77 -22.57
CA GLU A 41 24.30 -8.71 -23.14
C GLU A 41 25.09 -9.46 -22.04
N LYS A 42 25.35 -8.76 -20.92
CA LYS A 42 26.00 -9.30 -19.75
C LYS A 42 25.18 -8.98 -18.50
N MET A 43 24.99 -9.99 -17.68
CA MET A 43 24.36 -9.88 -16.39
C MET A 43 25.13 -8.93 -15.46
N VAL A 44 24.45 -7.97 -14.85
CA VAL A 44 25.06 -6.94 -13.98
C VAL A 44 25.60 -7.57 -12.69
N LEU A 45 24.80 -8.39 -12.03
CA LEU A 45 25.19 -9.17 -10.85
C LEU A 45 24.85 -10.63 -11.11
N ASN A 46 25.81 -11.53 -10.91
CA ASN A 46 25.59 -12.98 -10.97
C ASN A 46 25.86 -13.61 -9.60
N GLU A 47 25.68 -14.93 -9.48
CA GLU A 47 25.86 -15.67 -8.24
C GLU A 47 27.17 -15.38 -7.49
N SER A 48 28.29 -15.18 -8.18
CA SER A 48 29.60 -14.93 -7.51
C SER A 48 29.69 -13.57 -6.84
N HIS A 49 28.78 -12.64 -7.14
CA HIS A 49 28.72 -11.32 -6.50
C HIS A 49 27.98 -11.35 -5.17
N PHE A 50 27.19 -12.40 -4.91
CA PHE A 50 26.46 -12.54 -3.67
C PHE A 50 27.28 -13.35 -2.66
N SER A 51 27.31 -12.87 -1.43
CA SER A 51 27.85 -13.61 -0.29
C SER A 51 26.78 -13.79 0.77
N PHE A 52 26.81 -14.93 1.44
CA PHE A 52 25.84 -15.29 2.47
C PHE A 52 26.55 -15.65 3.77
N LYS A 53 25.99 -15.21 4.88
CA LYS A 53 26.46 -15.57 6.22
C LYS A 53 25.29 -15.80 7.16
N GLN A 54 25.31 -16.91 7.86
CA GLN A 54 24.45 -17.10 9.03
C GLN A 54 25.14 -16.54 10.28
N THR A 55 24.39 -15.86 11.13
CA THR A 55 24.85 -15.22 12.36
C THR A 55 23.94 -15.62 13.52
N ALA A 56 24.31 -15.24 14.75
CA ALA A 56 23.44 -15.43 15.91
C ALA A 56 22.12 -14.64 15.82
N ARG A 57 22.06 -13.57 15.00
CA ARG A 57 20.87 -12.74 14.82
C ARG A 57 19.91 -13.29 13.76
N GLY A 58 20.39 -14.09 12.82
CA GLY A 58 19.64 -14.51 11.62
C GLY A 58 20.61 -14.74 10.45
N CYS A 59 20.25 -14.29 9.25
CA CYS A 59 21.11 -14.41 8.08
C CYS A 59 21.37 -13.06 7.40
N VAL A 60 22.49 -12.97 6.71
CA VAL A 60 22.92 -11.77 5.98
C VAL A 60 23.29 -12.17 4.56
N VAL A 61 22.75 -11.43 3.59
CA VAL A 61 23.19 -11.49 2.18
C VAL A 61 23.81 -10.16 1.80
N GLU A 62 24.91 -10.21 1.04
CA GLU A 62 25.64 -9.02 0.61
C GLU A 62 26.01 -9.11 -0.86
N HIS A 63 25.94 -7.98 -1.58
CA HIS A 63 26.49 -7.83 -2.93
C HIS A 63 27.02 -6.41 -3.14
N PRO A 64 27.91 -6.18 -4.14
CA PRO A 64 28.48 -4.88 -4.40
C PRO A 64 27.46 -3.90 -5.02
N VAL A 65 27.74 -2.62 -4.82
CA VAL A 65 27.00 -1.46 -5.36
C VAL A 65 28.03 -0.41 -5.79
N GLU A 66 28.02 -0.02 -7.06
CA GLU A 66 29.00 0.89 -7.65
C GLU A 66 28.87 2.32 -7.08
N PRO A 67 29.92 3.15 -7.07
CA PRO A 67 29.91 4.56 -6.64
C PRO A 67 28.69 5.40 -7.05
N ALA A 68 28.39 5.45 -8.36
CA ALA A 68 27.39 6.33 -8.95
C ALA A 68 25.96 5.74 -8.94
N GLU A 69 25.79 4.55 -8.34
CA GLU A 69 24.56 3.79 -8.42
C GLU A 69 23.48 4.32 -7.46
N GLY A 70 22.37 4.81 -8.03
CA GLY A 70 21.16 5.13 -7.28
C GLY A 70 20.33 3.88 -6.98
N ILE A 71 19.72 3.84 -5.78
CA ILE A 71 18.86 2.74 -5.31
C ILE A 71 17.47 3.30 -5.00
N TYR A 72 16.42 2.67 -5.52
CA TYR A 72 15.02 3.11 -5.37
C TYR A 72 14.10 1.95 -5.03
N GLY A 73 12.87 2.24 -4.56
CA GLY A 73 11.92 1.22 -4.13
C GLY A 73 11.90 1.06 -2.60
N LEU A 74 11.88 -0.19 -2.13
CA LEU A 74 11.67 -0.56 -0.73
C LEU A 74 10.27 -0.21 -0.20
N GLY A 75 9.27 -0.22 -1.10
CA GLY A 75 7.87 0.02 -0.80
C GLY A 75 7.50 1.50 -0.70
N LEU A 76 6.50 1.81 0.14
CA LEU A 76 5.94 3.15 0.32
C LEU A 76 6.81 3.99 1.26
N GLN A 77 8.01 4.34 0.81
CA GLN A 77 8.91 5.21 1.57
C GLN A 77 8.44 6.66 1.44
N LEU A 78 7.82 7.22 2.49
CA LEU A 78 7.27 8.59 2.42
C LEU A 78 8.33 9.67 2.65
N LYS A 79 9.39 9.37 3.39
CA LYS A 79 10.40 10.36 3.83
C LYS A 79 11.59 10.49 2.87
N SER A 80 11.72 9.61 1.88
CA SER A 80 12.81 9.69 0.91
C SER A 80 12.57 8.97 -0.42
N PHE A 81 13.35 9.37 -1.43
CA PHE A 81 13.26 8.87 -2.80
C PHE A 81 14.45 7.96 -3.17
N ASN A 82 15.67 8.49 -3.23
CA ASN A 82 16.88 7.69 -3.36
C ASN A 82 17.28 7.09 -2.00
N GLN A 83 17.48 5.78 -1.98
CA GLN A 83 17.81 4.97 -0.81
C GLN A 83 19.31 4.73 -0.66
N ARG A 84 20.13 5.10 -1.66
CA ARG A 84 21.60 5.02 -1.56
C ARG A 84 22.09 5.82 -0.35
N GLY A 85 23.01 5.21 0.41
CA GLY A 85 23.59 5.80 1.61
C GLY A 85 22.69 5.73 2.84
N LYS A 86 21.61 4.92 2.82
CA LYS A 86 20.66 4.83 3.93
C LYS A 86 20.55 3.42 4.50
N LYS A 87 20.07 3.37 5.74
CA LYS A 87 19.58 2.15 6.38
C LYS A 87 18.05 2.16 6.35
N LYS A 88 17.45 1.05 5.93
CA LYS A 88 16.00 0.84 5.93
C LYS A 88 15.65 -0.46 6.64
N ILE A 89 14.89 -0.39 7.72
CA ILE A 89 14.27 -1.56 8.35
C ILE A 89 12.82 -1.59 7.88
N LEU A 90 12.48 -2.60 7.11
CA LEU A 90 11.15 -2.73 6.52
C LEU A 90 10.21 -3.38 7.52
N ARG A 91 9.33 -2.57 8.09
CA ARG A 91 8.29 -3.00 9.02
C ARG A 91 6.98 -2.30 8.70
N THR A 92 5.89 -3.06 8.75
CA THR A 92 4.55 -2.52 8.52
C THR A 92 4.22 -1.59 9.67
N ASN A 93 4.03 -0.31 9.38
CA ASN A 93 3.70 0.69 10.39
C ASN A 93 2.91 1.86 9.80
N SER A 94 1.90 2.33 10.54
CA SER A 94 1.04 3.46 10.18
C SER A 94 1.69 4.82 10.39
N ASP A 95 2.72 4.87 11.23
CA ASP A 95 3.27 6.13 11.76
C ASP A 95 4.79 6.24 11.56
N PRO A 96 5.30 6.21 10.31
CA PRO A 96 6.71 6.48 10.05
C PRO A 96 7.10 7.92 10.41
N ILE A 97 7.64 8.09 11.61
CA ILE A 97 8.09 9.40 12.14
C ILE A 97 9.41 9.86 11.52
N ALA A 98 10.19 8.95 10.95
CA ALA A 98 11.51 9.21 10.39
C ALA A 98 11.79 8.33 9.16
N ASP A 99 12.89 8.62 8.47
CA ASP A 99 13.32 7.91 7.25
C ASP A 99 13.95 6.53 7.56
N THR A 100 13.30 5.72 8.42
CA THR A 100 13.83 4.47 8.99
C THR A 100 13.50 3.22 8.19
N GLY A 101 12.49 3.26 7.31
CA GLY A 101 12.01 2.11 6.54
C GLY A 101 10.58 1.67 6.90
N ASP A 102 10.09 2.07 8.07
CA ASP A 102 8.70 1.91 8.48
C ASP A 102 7.75 2.48 7.42
N SER A 103 6.67 1.75 7.15
CA SER A 103 5.72 2.12 6.10
C SER A 103 4.44 1.29 6.17
N HIS A 104 3.34 1.83 5.64
CA HIS A 104 2.13 1.05 5.35
C HIS A 104 2.39 -0.14 4.43
N ALA A 105 3.31 0.00 3.48
CA ALA A 105 3.62 -1.04 2.51
C ALA A 105 5.12 -1.20 2.29
N PRO A 106 5.84 -1.83 3.23
CA PRO A 106 7.30 -1.96 3.21
C PRO A 106 7.71 -3.16 2.34
N VAL A 107 7.68 -2.98 1.02
CA VAL A 107 7.98 -4.06 0.06
C VAL A 107 9.50 -4.31 -0.01
N PRO A 108 10.02 -5.52 0.28
CA PRO A 108 11.44 -5.85 0.20
C PRO A 108 11.91 -6.07 -1.26
N PHE A 109 11.65 -5.09 -2.12
CA PHE A 109 12.10 -5.00 -3.51
C PHE A 109 12.71 -3.63 -3.76
N TYR A 110 13.91 -3.60 -4.31
CA TYR A 110 14.54 -2.36 -4.77
C TYR A 110 15.05 -2.49 -6.20
N VAL A 111 15.28 -1.35 -6.84
CA VAL A 111 15.85 -1.25 -8.18
C VAL A 111 17.06 -0.33 -8.20
N SER A 112 17.94 -0.58 -9.15
CA SER A 112 19.19 0.13 -9.34
C SER A 112 19.24 0.86 -10.68
N THR A 113 19.85 2.04 -10.68
CA THR A 113 20.22 2.77 -11.92
C THR A 113 21.11 1.98 -12.88
N ARG A 114 21.76 0.90 -12.42
CA ARG A 114 22.51 -0.04 -13.27
C ARG A 114 21.61 -1.01 -14.04
N GLY A 115 20.29 -0.89 -13.89
CA GLY A 115 19.32 -1.65 -14.67
C GLY A 115 19.11 -3.05 -14.12
N TYR A 116 18.86 -3.18 -12.82
CA TYR A 116 18.41 -4.43 -12.22
C TYR A 116 17.49 -4.17 -11.02
N GLY A 117 16.76 -5.20 -10.60
CA GLY A 117 15.99 -5.22 -9.37
C GLY A 117 16.31 -6.43 -8.52
N VAL A 118 16.12 -6.31 -7.21
CA VAL A 118 16.34 -7.41 -6.24
C VAL A 118 15.16 -7.44 -5.28
N MET A 119 14.49 -8.59 -5.24
CA MET A 119 13.43 -8.91 -4.28
C MET A 119 13.96 -9.92 -3.26
N VAL A 120 13.68 -9.66 -1.99
CA VAL A 120 14.01 -10.56 -0.88
C VAL A 120 12.71 -11.21 -0.42
N ASP A 121 12.59 -12.52 -0.59
CA ASP A 121 11.37 -13.26 -0.25
C ASP A 121 11.33 -13.61 1.25
N THR A 122 10.90 -12.64 2.05
CA THR A 122 10.75 -12.78 3.50
C THR A 122 9.54 -12.02 4.01
N ALA A 123 8.93 -12.51 5.09
CA ALA A 123 7.91 -11.83 5.88
C ALA A 123 8.48 -11.25 7.19
N ARG A 124 9.79 -11.39 7.42
CA ARG A 124 10.50 -10.80 8.56
C ARG A 124 10.79 -9.32 8.34
N TYR A 125 11.02 -8.59 9.43
CA TYR A 125 11.51 -7.23 9.38
C TYR A 125 12.95 -7.18 8.88
N VAL A 126 13.11 -7.01 7.57
CA VAL A 126 14.40 -7.02 6.89
C VAL A 126 15.07 -5.65 6.91
N GLY A 127 16.37 -5.64 7.22
CA GLY A 127 17.23 -4.46 7.18
C GLY A 127 18.04 -4.37 5.89
N PHE A 128 17.89 -3.28 5.14
CA PHE A 128 18.73 -2.92 4.01
C PHE A 128 19.71 -1.83 4.41
N TYR A 129 20.99 -2.06 4.14
CA TYR A 129 22.07 -1.11 4.30
C TYR A 129 22.60 -0.78 2.91
N CYS A 130 22.06 0.28 2.31
CA CYS A 130 22.22 0.60 0.90
C CYS A 130 23.56 1.30 0.63
N GLY A 131 24.69 0.60 0.80
CA GLY A 131 26.03 1.18 0.60
C GLY A 131 26.46 2.11 1.72
N THR A 132 26.07 1.82 2.97
CA THR A 132 26.35 2.66 4.15
C THR A 132 27.65 2.33 4.88
N HIS A 133 28.21 1.13 4.69
CA HIS A 133 29.33 0.63 5.49
C HIS A 133 30.54 0.29 4.62
N ASP A 134 31.73 0.43 5.20
CA ASP A 134 33.00 -0.05 4.67
C ASP A 134 33.32 -1.45 5.18
N ARG A 135 34.03 -2.24 4.37
CA ARG A 135 34.65 -3.48 4.84
C ARG A 135 35.97 -3.17 5.54
N VAL A 136 36.28 -3.88 6.61
CA VAL A 136 37.59 -3.78 7.27
C VAL A 136 38.69 -4.13 6.27
N GLY A 137 39.65 -3.22 6.08
CA GLY A 137 40.74 -3.42 5.13
C GLY A 137 40.39 -3.13 3.67
N ALA A 138 39.19 -2.60 3.37
CA ALA A 138 38.96 -1.87 2.12
C ALA A 138 39.84 -0.61 2.18
N GLY A 139 41.06 -0.72 1.66
CA GLY A 139 42.00 0.39 1.65
C GLY A 139 41.46 1.48 0.74
N TYR A 140 41.33 2.70 1.26
CA TYR A 140 40.91 3.87 0.49
C TYR A 140 42.11 4.77 0.20
N GLU A 141 42.17 5.31 -1.01
CA GLU A 141 43.01 6.48 -1.25
C GLU A 141 42.38 7.68 -0.52
N VAL A 142 42.92 7.99 0.66
CA VAL A 142 42.56 9.23 1.37
C VAL A 142 42.95 10.38 0.46
N GLU A 143 41.97 11.15 -0.02
CA GLU A 143 42.25 12.37 -0.77
C GLU A 143 43.12 13.28 0.10
N LYS A 144 44.30 13.68 -0.38
CA LYS A 144 45.19 14.58 0.38
C LYS A 144 44.41 15.85 0.74
N GLY A 145 44.30 16.13 2.04
CA GLY A 145 43.54 17.27 2.57
C GLY A 145 42.16 16.94 3.16
N LEU A 146 41.69 15.69 3.10
CA LEU A 146 40.35 15.30 3.59
C LEU A 146 40.13 15.57 5.10
N TYR A 147 41.22 15.64 5.87
CA TYR A 147 41.21 15.92 7.31
C TYR A 147 41.76 17.33 7.65
N GLU A 148 42.10 18.16 6.65
CA GLU A 148 42.62 19.52 6.90
C GLU A 148 41.51 20.51 7.30
N LYS A 149 40.25 20.21 6.95
CA LYS A 149 39.09 21.02 7.32
C LYS A 149 38.26 20.29 8.37
N VAL A 150 38.33 20.75 9.62
CA VAL A 150 37.46 20.27 10.70
C VAL A 150 36.03 20.68 10.37
N ALA A 151 35.09 19.73 10.35
CA ALA A 151 33.67 20.02 10.13
C ALA A 151 33.18 21.03 11.17
N GLY A 152 32.54 22.11 10.72
CA GLY A 152 32.11 23.20 11.59
C GLY A 152 30.74 22.95 12.25
N ASN A 153 30.01 21.94 11.81
CA ASN A 153 28.69 21.58 12.31
C ASN A 153 28.38 20.09 12.09
N THR A 154 27.28 19.62 12.70
CA THR A 154 26.85 18.22 12.63
C THR A 154 26.44 17.80 11.21
N GLN A 155 25.89 18.70 10.40
CA GLN A 155 25.49 18.39 9.03
C GLN A 155 26.71 18.10 8.15
N GLU A 156 27.77 18.90 8.25
CA GLU A 156 29.05 18.68 7.56
C GLU A 156 29.76 17.41 8.04
N LEU A 157 29.67 17.12 9.34
CA LEU A 157 30.29 15.94 9.93
C LEU A 157 29.64 14.64 9.44
N TYR A 158 28.31 14.62 9.30
CA TYR A 158 27.52 13.44 8.94
C TYR A 158 27.01 13.42 7.49
N ALA A 159 27.42 14.38 6.66
CA ALA A 159 27.04 14.40 5.25
C ALA A 159 27.47 13.11 4.55
N PHE A 160 26.57 12.54 3.75
CA PHE A 160 26.92 11.48 2.81
C PHE A 160 27.97 12.02 1.84
N ARG A 161 29.09 11.31 1.71
CA ARG A 161 30.19 11.68 0.80
C ARG A 161 30.10 10.78 -0.42
N GLU A 162 30.26 11.35 -1.61
CA GLU A 162 30.43 10.55 -2.82
C GLU A 162 31.71 9.71 -2.69
N PHE A 163 31.56 8.40 -2.83
CA PHE A 163 32.67 7.46 -2.71
C PHE A 163 33.22 7.13 -4.09
N LYS A 164 34.54 6.98 -4.21
CA LYS A 164 35.19 6.57 -5.47
C LYS A 164 35.25 5.04 -5.65
N GLU A 165 34.92 4.29 -4.60
CA GLU A 165 35.02 2.83 -4.54
C GLU A 165 33.64 2.17 -4.34
N ASP A 166 33.54 0.92 -4.77
CA ASP A 166 32.35 0.09 -4.58
C ASP A 166 32.01 -0.04 -3.10
N ARG A 167 30.72 0.05 -2.80
CA ARG A 167 30.16 -0.22 -1.47
C ARG A 167 29.35 -1.50 -1.51
N SER A 168 28.81 -1.89 -0.36
CA SER A 168 27.99 -3.09 -0.26
C SER A 168 26.54 -2.77 0.06
N MET A 169 25.63 -3.44 -0.64
CA MET A 169 24.28 -3.64 -0.16
C MET A 169 24.32 -4.79 0.85
N LEU A 170 24.01 -4.53 2.12
CA LEU A 170 23.81 -5.59 3.11
C LEU A 170 22.33 -5.75 3.39
N ILE A 171 21.86 -6.99 3.34
CA ILE A 171 20.48 -7.40 3.62
C ILE A 171 20.54 -8.26 4.88
N ASP A 172 20.16 -7.68 6.03
CA ASP A 172 20.09 -8.34 7.34
C ASP A 172 18.66 -8.84 7.59
N ILE A 173 18.50 -10.15 7.78
CA ILE A 173 17.20 -10.78 8.00
C ILE A 173 17.24 -11.47 9.37
N PRO A 174 16.74 -10.81 10.42
CA PRO A 174 16.69 -11.39 11.76
C PRO A 174 15.87 -12.68 11.81
N ALA A 175 16.19 -13.56 12.76
CA ALA A 175 15.58 -14.88 13.02
C ALA A 175 15.69 -15.93 11.88
N ALA A 176 15.73 -15.50 10.62
CA ALA A 176 15.81 -16.39 9.47
C ALA A 176 17.16 -17.13 9.39
N LYS A 177 17.12 -18.41 8.99
CA LYS A 177 18.32 -19.24 8.77
C LYS A 177 18.76 -19.28 7.30
N GLY A 178 18.00 -18.63 6.43
CA GLY A 178 18.16 -18.66 4.99
C GLY A 178 17.07 -17.83 4.33
N VAL A 179 17.26 -17.53 3.04
CA VAL A 179 16.36 -16.68 2.27
C VAL A 179 16.47 -16.98 0.78
N ASP A 180 15.36 -16.79 0.07
CA ASP A 180 15.32 -16.74 -1.39
C ASP A 180 15.42 -15.28 -1.86
N ILE A 181 16.36 -15.02 -2.77
CA ILE A 181 16.49 -13.73 -3.46
C ILE A 181 16.12 -13.91 -4.92
N TYR A 182 15.32 -13.00 -5.45
CA TYR A 182 14.96 -12.93 -6.86
C TYR A 182 15.62 -11.71 -7.49
N PHE A 183 16.39 -11.95 -8.53
CA PHE A 183 17.07 -10.93 -9.33
C PHE A 183 16.31 -10.71 -10.64
N PHE A 184 16.00 -9.44 -10.94
CA PHE A 184 15.26 -9.01 -12.11
C PHE A 184 16.18 -8.22 -13.03
N GLU A 185 16.42 -8.74 -14.23
CA GLU A 185 17.30 -8.09 -15.20
C GLU A 185 16.71 -6.80 -15.79
N GLY A 186 17.56 -5.88 -16.24
CA GLY A 186 17.21 -4.68 -17.00
C GLY A 186 17.26 -4.88 -18.51
N PRO A 187 17.66 -3.86 -19.29
CA PRO A 187 18.89 -3.09 -19.09
C PRO A 187 18.71 -1.76 -18.33
N ASP A 188 17.48 -1.41 -17.97
CA ASP A 188 17.14 -0.18 -17.24
C ASP A 188 16.16 -0.47 -16.10
N ILE A 189 15.97 0.53 -15.21
CA ILE A 189 15.05 0.44 -14.06
C ILE A 189 13.65 0.05 -14.53
N LYS A 190 13.17 0.67 -15.62
CA LYS A 190 11.81 0.44 -16.11
C LYS A 190 11.60 -1.02 -16.50
N THR A 191 12.58 -1.62 -17.16
CA THR A 191 12.51 -3.03 -17.58
C THR A 191 12.56 -3.96 -16.36
N ALA A 192 13.41 -3.66 -15.37
CA ALA A 192 13.45 -4.43 -14.12
C ALA A 192 12.13 -4.37 -13.34
N VAL A 193 11.51 -3.17 -13.22
CA VAL A 193 10.18 -2.99 -12.61
C VAL A 193 9.10 -3.74 -13.38
N ARG A 194 9.12 -3.67 -14.73
CA ARG A 194 8.17 -4.41 -15.57
C ARG A 194 8.26 -5.91 -15.35
N ARG A 195 9.48 -6.47 -15.31
CA ARG A 195 9.69 -7.89 -14.98
C ARG A 195 9.15 -8.22 -13.59
N PHE A 196 9.42 -7.38 -12.60
CA PHE A 196 8.89 -7.56 -11.24
C PHE A 196 7.36 -7.59 -11.22
N ASN A 197 6.71 -6.61 -11.84
CA ASN A 197 5.25 -6.54 -11.90
C ASN A 197 4.66 -7.76 -12.63
N LEU A 198 5.20 -8.14 -13.80
CA LEU A 198 4.72 -9.31 -14.56
C LEU A 198 4.97 -10.63 -13.81
N PHE A 199 6.09 -10.75 -13.08
CA PHE A 199 6.36 -11.87 -12.18
C PHE A 199 5.34 -11.94 -11.03
N CYS A 200 4.87 -10.78 -10.56
CA CYS A 200 3.82 -10.66 -9.55
C CYS A 200 2.37 -10.73 -10.11
N GLY A 201 2.20 -11.05 -11.40
CA GLY A 201 0.89 -11.23 -12.04
C GLY A 201 0.39 -10.06 -12.89
N GLY A 202 1.26 -9.06 -13.12
CA GLY A 202 0.91 -7.81 -13.81
C GLY A 202 0.19 -6.83 -12.89
N GLY A 203 -0.02 -5.61 -13.37
CA GLY A 203 -0.87 -4.64 -12.68
C GLY A 203 -2.35 -5.00 -12.68
N CYS A 204 -3.11 -4.41 -11.77
CA CYS A 204 -4.57 -4.53 -11.80
C CYS A 204 -5.15 -3.78 -13.00
N LEU A 205 -6.23 -4.30 -13.59
CA LEU A 205 -7.07 -3.54 -14.52
C LEU A 205 -8.32 -3.07 -13.76
N PRO A 206 -8.39 -1.81 -13.31
CA PRO A 206 -9.49 -1.33 -12.49
C PRO A 206 -10.78 -1.25 -13.29
N SER A 207 -11.90 -1.07 -12.59
CA SER A 207 -13.15 -0.67 -13.20
C SER A 207 -13.07 0.76 -13.74
N PHE A 208 -13.84 1.09 -14.79
CA PHE A 208 -13.92 2.47 -15.28
C PHE A 208 -14.41 3.44 -14.21
N TRP A 209 -15.44 3.05 -13.45
CA TRP A 209 -15.96 3.84 -12.33
C TRP A 209 -14.92 4.03 -11.22
N GLY A 210 -14.00 3.08 -11.03
CA GLY A 210 -12.95 3.16 -10.01
C GLY A 210 -11.96 4.29 -10.28
N LEU A 211 -11.79 4.67 -11.55
CA LEU A 211 -10.95 5.80 -11.96
C LEU A 211 -11.66 7.15 -11.91
N GLY A 212 -12.97 7.16 -11.62
CA GLY A 212 -13.76 8.37 -11.38
C GLY A 212 -13.38 9.09 -10.08
N VAL A 213 -14.25 10.01 -9.65
CA VAL A 213 -14.06 10.74 -8.38
C VAL A 213 -14.76 10.01 -7.24
N TRP A 214 -14.06 9.89 -6.12
CA TRP A 214 -14.51 9.23 -4.91
C TRP A 214 -14.77 10.25 -3.81
N TYR A 215 -15.86 10.05 -3.07
CA TYR A 215 -16.20 10.83 -1.89
C TYR A 215 -16.57 9.91 -0.72
N ARG A 216 -15.78 9.89 0.34
CA ARG A 216 -16.13 9.19 1.58
C ARG A 216 -16.90 10.12 2.50
N ASN A 217 -18.05 9.65 2.97
CA ASN A 217 -18.95 10.43 3.80
C ASN A 217 -18.45 10.50 5.25
N TRP A 218 -19.00 11.47 5.98
CA TRP A 218 -18.80 11.60 7.43
C TRP A 218 -19.14 10.30 8.17
N ALA A 219 -18.36 9.93 9.18
CA ALA A 219 -18.56 8.71 9.95
C ALA A 219 -19.92 8.64 10.67
N ASN A 220 -20.58 9.78 10.89
CA ASN A 220 -21.91 9.86 11.49
C ASN A 220 -23.05 10.09 10.48
N ALA A 221 -22.77 10.06 9.17
CA ALA A 221 -23.79 10.20 8.16
C ALA A 221 -24.83 9.06 8.23
N THR A 222 -26.10 9.43 8.09
CA THR A 222 -27.23 8.51 7.94
C THR A 222 -27.50 8.23 6.47
N GLN A 223 -28.38 7.25 6.20
CA GLN A 223 -28.92 6.98 4.87
C GLN A 223 -29.46 8.25 4.17
N GLU A 224 -30.14 9.11 4.91
CA GLU A 224 -30.73 10.35 4.39
C GLU A 224 -29.67 11.39 4.04
N ASP A 225 -28.63 11.52 4.88
CA ASP A 225 -27.50 12.42 4.60
C ASP A 225 -26.77 12.03 3.32
N ILE A 226 -26.59 10.72 3.09
CA ILE A 226 -25.91 10.19 1.90
C ILE A 226 -26.75 10.44 0.64
N LEU A 227 -28.05 10.19 0.68
CA LEU A 227 -28.95 10.46 -0.46
C LEU A 227 -28.99 11.96 -0.78
N ARG A 228 -29.11 12.82 0.24
CA ARG A 228 -29.06 14.28 0.07
C ARG A 228 -27.73 14.72 -0.54
N ARG A 229 -26.61 14.12 -0.13
CA ARG A 229 -25.28 14.39 -0.72
C ARG A 229 -25.19 13.96 -2.18
N ALA A 230 -25.73 12.79 -2.51
CA ALA A 230 -25.79 12.28 -3.87
C ALA A 230 -26.57 13.23 -4.79
N GLU A 231 -27.73 13.72 -4.32
CA GLU A 231 -28.54 14.71 -5.05
C GLU A 231 -27.83 16.05 -5.20
N ASP A 232 -27.22 16.56 -4.13
CA ASP A 232 -26.41 17.79 -4.15
C ASP A 232 -25.31 17.72 -5.21
N PHE A 233 -24.58 16.61 -5.31
CA PHE A 233 -23.52 16.44 -6.32
C PHE A 233 -24.07 16.45 -7.75
N ARG A 234 -25.25 15.83 -7.98
CA ARG A 234 -25.91 15.86 -9.30
C ARG A 234 -26.43 17.26 -9.64
N ASN A 235 -27.06 17.94 -8.67
CA ASN A 235 -27.62 19.27 -8.85
C ASN A 235 -26.56 20.35 -9.08
N THR A 236 -25.42 20.24 -8.39
CA THR A 236 -24.29 21.17 -8.53
C THR A 236 -23.34 20.79 -9.68
N GLY A 237 -23.51 19.60 -10.27
CA GLY A 237 -22.66 19.13 -11.37
C GLY A 237 -21.23 18.79 -10.94
N ILE A 238 -21.01 18.46 -9.66
CA ILE A 238 -19.75 17.91 -9.14
C ILE A 238 -19.63 16.44 -9.59
N PRO A 239 -18.60 16.09 -10.39
CA PRO A 239 -18.35 14.70 -10.75
C PRO A 239 -18.05 13.84 -9.51
N CYS A 240 -18.70 12.69 -9.43
CA CYS A 240 -18.48 11.69 -8.41
C CYS A 240 -19.13 10.38 -8.87
N ASP A 241 -18.38 9.29 -8.72
CA ASP A 241 -18.71 7.94 -9.15
C ASP A 241 -18.83 6.98 -7.96
N VAL A 242 -18.11 7.24 -6.87
CA VAL A 242 -18.05 6.32 -5.72
C VAL A 242 -18.31 7.04 -4.40
N PHE A 243 -19.28 6.54 -3.65
CA PHE A 243 -19.47 6.91 -2.25
C PHE A 243 -18.82 5.89 -1.32
N GLY A 244 -18.01 6.39 -0.38
CA GLY A 244 -17.49 5.62 0.73
C GLY A 244 -18.39 5.77 1.96
N LEU A 245 -18.73 4.66 2.61
CA LEU A 245 -19.32 4.65 3.96
C LEU A 245 -18.21 4.36 4.98
N GLU A 246 -18.14 5.20 6.00
CA GLU A 246 -17.17 5.15 7.10
C GLU A 246 -17.76 4.36 8.29
N PRO A 247 -17.00 4.07 9.38
CA PRO A 247 -17.35 3.12 10.43
C PRO A 247 -18.80 3.08 10.94
N GLY A 248 -19.51 4.21 10.90
CA GLY A 248 -20.89 4.34 11.37
C GLY A 248 -21.94 3.49 10.64
N TRP A 249 -21.60 2.80 9.55
CA TRP A 249 -22.51 1.82 8.94
C TRP A 249 -22.61 0.52 9.75
N HIS A 250 -21.59 0.21 10.57
CA HIS A 250 -21.60 -0.96 11.44
C HIS A 250 -22.42 -0.76 12.71
N THR A 251 -22.96 -1.85 13.27
CA THR A 251 -23.44 -1.86 14.66
C THR A 251 -22.30 -1.69 15.68
N HIS A 252 -21.12 -2.24 15.41
CA HIS A 252 -19.87 -1.99 16.13
C HIS A 252 -18.70 -2.00 15.15
N ALA A 253 -17.76 -1.07 15.31
CA ALA A 253 -16.70 -0.83 14.33
C ALA A 253 -15.27 -1.06 14.82
N TYR A 254 -15.00 -1.05 16.13
CA TYR A 254 -13.67 -1.30 16.71
C TYR A 254 -13.81 -2.26 17.89
N SER A 255 -14.01 -3.57 17.66
CA SER A 255 -13.89 -4.30 16.39
C SER A 255 -15.16 -4.38 15.50
N CYS A 256 -15.09 -4.96 14.30
CA CYS A 256 -16.12 -4.90 13.27
C CYS A 256 -17.16 -6.02 13.39
N THR A 257 -18.46 -5.66 13.36
CA THR A 257 -19.57 -6.63 13.30
C THR A 257 -20.00 -7.00 11.90
N TYR A 258 -19.63 -6.20 10.90
CA TYR A 258 -20.11 -6.31 9.52
C TYR A 258 -21.65 -6.35 9.40
N ARG A 259 -22.37 -5.64 10.28
CA ARG A 259 -23.84 -5.54 10.25
C ARG A 259 -24.26 -4.10 10.07
N TRP A 260 -25.20 -3.85 9.15
CA TRP A 260 -25.82 -2.54 8.98
C TRP A 260 -26.47 -2.07 10.28
N ARG A 261 -26.18 -0.82 10.64
CA ARG A 261 -26.74 -0.17 11.83
C ARG A 261 -28.13 0.37 11.52
N GLU A 262 -29.17 -0.27 12.06
CA GLU A 262 -30.57 0.00 11.68
C GLU A 262 -31.05 1.44 11.97
N ASP A 263 -30.57 2.09 13.02
CA ASP A 263 -30.94 3.49 13.36
C ASP A 263 -30.40 4.53 12.36
N ARG A 264 -29.30 4.21 11.65
CA ARG A 264 -28.69 5.07 10.63
C ARG A 264 -29.00 4.63 9.20
N PHE A 265 -29.11 3.32 9.00
CA PHE A 265 -29.32 2.66 7.72
C PHE A 265 -30.50 1.67 7.82
N PRO A 266 -31.75 2.18 7.98
CA PRO A 266 -32.91 1.31 8.17
C PRO A 266 -33.30 0.52 6.92
N GLN A 267 -32.84 0.94 5.73
CA GLN A 267 -33.17 0.31 4.45
C GLN A 267 -31.94 0.28 3.51
N PRO A 268 -30.88 -0.47 3.86
CA PRO A 268 -29.61 -0.41 3.13
C PRO A 268 -29.76 -0.85 1.67
N GLU A 269 -30.61 -1.83 1.35
CA GLU A 269 -30.90 -2.22 -0.03
C GLU A 269 -31.56 -1.09 -0.84
N SER A 270 -32.43 -0.28 -0.21
CA SER A 270 -33.05 0.90 -0.84
C SER A 270 -32.02 2.00 -1.08
N LEU A 271 -31.10 2.23 -0.13
CA LEU A 271 -29.97 3.14 -0.30
C LEU A 271 -29.12 2.74 -1.50
N ILE A 272 -28.71 1.46 -1.56
CA ILE A 272 -27.88 0.93 -2.65
C ILE A 272 -28.60 1.09 -3.99
N SER A 273 -29.88 0.69 -4.08
CA SER A 273 -30.65 0.81 -5.32
C SER A 273 -30.80 2.26 -5.78
N LYS A 274 -31.05 3.21 -4.86
CA LYS A 274 -31.17 4.64 -5.21
C LYS A 274 -29.85 5.21 -5.70
N LEU A 275 -28.74 4.94 -4.99
CA LEU A 275 -27.41 5.38 -5.42
C LEU A 275 -27.04 4.79 -6.78
N SER A 276 -27.30 3.50 -7.00
CA SER A 276 -27.07 2.82 -8.27
C SER A 276 -27.90 3.44 -9.41
N SER A 277 -29.16 3.82 -9.16
CA SER A 277 -30.02 4.53 -10.14
C SER A 277 -29.49 5.91 -10.52
N MET A 278 -28.67 6.52 -9.67
CA MET A 278 -27.98 7.79 -9.91
C MET A 278 -26.56 7.59 -10.46
N ASN A 279 -26.18 6.35 -10.81
CA ASN A 279 -24.85 5.92 -11.27
C ASN A 279 -23.73 6.11 -10.23
N PHE A 280 -24.05 5.97 -8.94
CA PHE A 280 -23.03 5.89 -7.90
C PHE A 280 -22.74 4.43 -7.54
N LYS A 281 -21.48 4.13 -7.26
CA LYS A 281 -21.01 2.90 -6.64
C LYS A 281 -20.81 3.10 -5.14
N LEU A 282 -20.96 2.03 -4.38
CA LEU A 282 -20.82 2.06 -2.93
C LEU A 282 -19.58 1.26 -2.51
N ASN A 283 -18.77 1.85 -1.64
CA ASN A 283 -17.60 1.26 -1.03
C ASN A 283 -17.72 1.31 0.50
N LEU A 284 -17.52 0.18 1.19
CA LEU A 284 -17.69 0.10 2.64
C LEU A 284 -16.34 0.09 3.36
N TRP A 285 -16.18 0.93 4.37
CA TRP A 285 -15.07 0.84 5.32
C TRP A 285 -15.20 -0.39 6.20
N GLU A 286 -14.11 -1.06 6.51
CA GLU A 286 -14.04 -2.15 7.48
C GLU A 286 -12.59 -2.49 7.79
N HIS A 287 -12.34 -3.12 8.94
CA HIS A 287 -11.07 -3.77 9.23
C HIS A 287 -11.27 -5.28 9.47
N VAL A 288 -10.17 -6.02 9.51
CA VAL A 288 -10.19 -7.50 9.55
C VAL A 288 -10.59 -8.08 10.92
N PHE A 289 -10.54 -7.28 11.99
CA PHE A 289 -10.82 -7.77 13.35
C PHE A 289 -12.31 -8.02 13.58
N VAL A 290 -12.64 -9.26 13.97
CA VAL A 290 -14.02 -9.77 14.02
C VAL A 290 -14.59 -9.64 15.43
N HIS A 291 -15.61 -8.80 15.58
CA HIS A 291 -16.30 -8.56 16.85
C HIS A 291 -17.10 -9.80 17.32
N PRO A 292 -17.28 -10.04 18.64
CA PRO A 292 -18.11 -11.13 19.19
C PRO A 292 -19.53 -11.23 18.63
N ASP A 293 -20.14 -10.10 18.29
CA ASP A 293 -21.48 -10.05 17.68
C ASP A 293 -21.49 -10.26 16.15
N ALA A 294 -20.33 -10.43 15.52
CA ALA A 294 -20.25 -10.68 14.08
C ALA A 294 -20.86 -12.06 13.72
N PRO A 295 -21.60 -12.20 12.60
CA PRO A 295 -22.19 -13.47 12.19
C PRO A 295 -21.20 -14.63 12.04
N ILE A 296 -19.93 -14.33 11.76
CA ILE A 296 -18.86 -15.30 11.50
C ILE A 296 -17.98 -15.59 12.71
N TYR A 297 -18.26 -14.98 13.88
CA TYR A 297 -17.34 -15.02 15.03
C TYR A 297 -17.05 -16.44 15.50
N GLU A 298 -18.09 -17.26 15.73
CA GLU A 298 -17.90 -18.63 16.23
C GLU A 298 -17.20 -19.53 15.21
N ASP A 299 -17.51 -19.38 13.91
CA ASP A 299 -16.94 -20.19 12.85
C ASP A 299 -15.46 -19.87 12.60
N ILE A 300 -15.05 -18.62 12.75
CA ILE A 300 -13.67 -18.17 12.46
C ILE A 300 -12.74 -18.26 13.66
N LYS A 301 -13.29 -18.49 14.87
CA LYS A 301 -12.56 -18.44 16.14
C LYS A 301 -11.38 -19.40 16.23
N GLU A 302 -11.54 -20.64 15.77
CA GLU A 302 -10.46 -21.63 15.80
C GLU A 302 -9.32 -21.32 14.83
N TYR A 303 -9.57 -20.45 13.85
CA TYR A 303 -8.59 -20.01 12.86
C TYR A 303 -8.03 -18.61 13.15
N SER A 304 -8.21 -18.11 14.37
CA SER A 304 -7.75 -16.79 14.77
C SER A 304 -6.52 -16.87 15.67
N GLY A 305 -5.72 -15.80 15.69
CA GLY A 305 -4.56 -15.67 16.57
C GLY A 305 -4.95 -15.74 18.06
N ASN A 306 -3.98 -16.04 18.91
CA ASN A 306 -4.21 -16.21 20.34
C ASN A 306 -4.48 -14.90 21.12
N LEU A 307 -4.39 -13.74 20.47
CA LEU A 307 -4.66 -12.42 21.05
C LEU A 307 -5.65 -11.64 20.19
N GLU A 308 -6.49 -10.85 20.86
CA GLU A 308 -7.52 -10.00 20.24
C GLU A 308 -7.00 -8.57 19.99
N VAL A 309 -7.60 -7.89 19.02
CA VAL A 309 -7.38 -6.47 18.73
C VAL A 309 -8.71 -5.75 18.83
N TRP A 310 -8.79 -4.74 19.70
CA TRP A 310 -10.05 -4.09 20.10
C TRP A 310 -11.18 -5.09 20.43
N ARG A 311 -10.84 -6.13 21.21
CA ARG A 311 -11.74 -7.25 21.59
C ARG A 311 -12.31 -8.03 20.40
N GLY A 312 -11.70 -7.92 19.23
CA GLY A 312 -12.03 -8.70 18.04
C GLY A 312 -10.98 -9.76 17.77
N LEU A 313 -11.42 -10.89 17.22
CA LEU A 313 -10.53 -11.93 16.75
C LEU A 313 -9.68 -11.43 15.58
N VAL A 314 -8.44 -11.89 15.50
CA VAL A 314 -7.53 -11.64 14.36
C VAL A 314 -7.47 -12.91 13.51
N PRO A 315 -8.25 -13.01 12.42
CA PRO A 315 -8.31 -14.23 11.63
C PRO A 315 -7.01 -14.46 10.84
N ASP A 316 -6.51 -15.69 10.85
CA ASP A 316 -5.38 -16.11 10.04
C ASP A 316 -5.83 -16.42 8.60
N LEU A 317 -5.92 -15.37 7.78
CA LEU A 317 -6.36 -15.47 6.39
C LEU A 317 -5.37 -16.20 5.47
N SER A 318 -4.23 -16.70 5.98
CA SER A 318 -3.38 -17.63 5.23
C SER A 318 -3.96 -19.05 5.19
N ILE A 319 -4.83 -19.37 6.15
CA ILE A 319 -5.58 -20.62 6.20
C ILE A 319 -6.78 -20.50 5.28
N LYS A 320 -6.96 -21.49 4.41
CA LYS A 320 -8.01 -21.46 3.38
C LYS A 320 -9.40 -21.37 3.99
N GLU A 321 -9.66 -22.13 5.04
CA GLU A 321 -10.93 -22.18 5.76
C GLU A 321 -11.29 -20.82 6.36
N ALA A 322 -10.34 -20.16 7.03
CA ALA A 322 -10.53 -18.81 7.57
C ALA A 322 -10.82 -17.79 6.47
N ALA A 323 -10.03 -17.83 5.39
CA ALA A 323 -10.20 -16.95 4.24
C ALA A 323 -11.55 -17.14 3.55
N ASP A 324 -12.02 -18.38 3.42
CA ASP A 324 -13.33 -18.69 2.83
C ASP A 324 -14.48 -18.24 3.75
N ILE A 325 -14.45 -18.55 5.05
CA ILE A 325 -15.48 -18.08 6.01
C ILE A 325 -15.63 -16.57 5.93
N PHE A 326 -14.51 -15.85 6.02
CA PHE A 326 -14.51 -14.39 5.97
C PHE A 326 -14.99 -13.88 4.61
N ALA A 327 -14.40 -14.34 3.50
CA ALA A 327 -14.67 -13.78 2.19
C ALA A 327 -16.03 -14.21 1.61
N ASP A 328 -16.51 -15.44 1.88
CA ASP A 328 -17.84 -15.88 1.47
C ASP A 328 -18.93 -15.09 2.20
N PHE A 329 -18.73 -14.75 3.47
CA PHE A 329 -19.63 -13.84 4.17
C PHE A 329 -19.73 -12.48 3.45
N HIS A 330 -18.61 -11.90 3.01
CA HIS A 330 -18.62 -10.63 2.26
C HIS A 330 -19.30 -10.78 0.90
N LYS A 331 -19.04 -11.89 0.20
CA LYS A 331 -19.68 -12.21 -1.09
C LYS A 331 -21.19 -12.24 -0.97
N GLU A 332 -21.72 -13.00 0.00
CA GLU A 332 -23.15 -13.19 0.18
C GLU A 332 -23.85 -11.95 0.76
N SER A 333 -23.23 -11.30 1.75
CA SER A 333 -23.85 -10.19 2.47
C SER A 333 -23.78 -8.86 1.73
N PHE A 334 -22.76 -8.67 0.89
CA PHE A 334 -22.45 -7.36 0.31
C PHE A 334 -22.28 -7.40 -1.22
N ILE A 335 -21.37 -8.22 -1.74
CA ILE A 335 -21.02 -8.17 -3.18
C ILE A 335 -22.23 -8.55 -4.05
N LYS A 336 -22.97 -9.61 -3.69
CA LYS A 336 -24.23 -9.99 -4.36
C LYS A 336 -25.32 -8.91 -4.27
N LYS A 337 -25.19 -7.97 -3.34
CA LYS A 337 -26.12 -6.85 -3.13
C LYS A 337 -25.60 -5.53 -3.73
N ASP A 338 -24.72 -5.60 -4.74
CA ASP A 338 -24.18 -4.43 -5.49
C ASP A 338 -23.24 -3.51 -4.68
N ILE A 339 -22.67 -4.00 -3.56
CA ILE A 339 -21.50 -3.35 -2.95
C ILE A 339 -20.30 -3.55 -3.88
N SER A 340 -19.69 -2.44 -4.30
CA SER A 340 -18.73 -2.41 -5.40
C SER A 340 -17.28 -2.56 -4.96
N GLY A 341 -16.98 -2.40 -3.66
CA GLY A 341 -15.64 -2.57 -3.10
C GLY A 341 -15.61 -2.22 -1.62
N PHE A 342 -14.42 -2.29 -1.04
CA PHE A 342 -14.18 -2.07 0.38
C PHE A 342 -12.98 -1.14 0.61
N LYS A 343 -12.93 -0.50 1.78
CA LYS A 343 -11.76 0.19 2.34
C LYS A 343 -11.28 -0.67 3.50
N LEU A 344 -10.23 -1.44 3.23
CA LEU A 344 -9.61 -2.39 4.13
C LEU A 344 -8.67 -1.65 5.09
N ASP A 345 -9.24 -1.16 6.18
CA ASP A 345 -8.59 -0.28 7.14
C ASP A 345 -7.88 -1.08 8.26
N GLU A 346 -7.00 -0.40 8.98
CA GLU A 346 -6.23 -0.86 10.16
C GLU A 346 -5.63 -2.27 10.06
N CYS A 347 -5.24 -2.67 8.85
CA CYS A 347 -4.44 -3.87 8.59
C CYS A 347 -2.93 -3.59 8.59
N ASP A 348 -2.52 -2.46 9.18
CA ASP A 348 -1.16 -2.07 9.49
C ASP A 348 -0.87 -2.25 11.01
N SER A 349 0.13 -1.53 11.54
CA SER A 349 0.51 -1.56 12.95
C SER A 349 0.95 -0.17 13.41
N SER A 350 0.84 0.16 14.70
CA SER A 350 1.22 1.48 15.22
C SER A 350 2.03 1.34 16.50
N ASP A 351 3.11 2.11 16.63
CA ASP A 351 3.89 2.22 17.87
C ASP A 351 3.33 3.29 18.82
N TYR A 352 2.42 4.14 18.34
CA TYR A 352 1.98 5.35 19.05
C TYR A 352 0.52 5.31 19.47
N CYS A 353 -0.22 4.28 19.06
CA CYS A 353 -1.60 4.13 19.48
C CYS A 353 -1.69 3.47 20.87
N PRO A 354 -2.26 4.13 21.88
CA PRO A 354 -2.44 3.53 23.21
C PRO A 354 -3.59 2.53 23.25
N SER A 355 -4.53 2.61 22.30
CA SER A 355 -5.51 1.54 22.08
C SER A 355 -4.81 0.40 21.33
N GLN A 356 -5.15 -0.85 21.62
CA GLN A 356 -4.60 -2.05 20.97
C GLN A 356 -4.89 -1.99 19.45
N TRP A 357 -4.09 -1.24 18.69
CA TRP A 357 -4.25 -1.03 17.24
C TRP A 357 -3.95 -2.31 16.46
N SER A 358 -3.01 -3.07 16.97
CA SER A 358 -2.64 -4.36 16.43
C SER A 358 -2.12 -5.26 17.57
N PHE A 359 -1.65 -6.44 17.20
CA PHE A 359 -1.19 -7.48 18.12
C PHE A 359 0.34 -7.46 18.29
N PRO A 360 0.91 -7.99 19.39
CA PRO A 360 2.36 -8.07 19.58
C PRO A 360 3.06 -9.00 18.57
N ASP A 361 4.36 -8.79 18.31
CA ASP A 361 5.16 -9.67 17.44
C ASP A 361 5.23 -11.13 17.96
N CYS A 362 4.99 -11.36 19.25
CA CYS A 362 4.95 -12.69 19.87
C CYS A 362 3.58 -13.40 19.77
N THR A 363 2.61 -12.81 19.09
CA THR A 363 1.30 -13.43 18.85
C THR A 363 1.48 -14.73 18.07
N GLU A 364 0.74 -15.77 18.43
CA GLU A 364 0.79 -17.07 17.78
C GLU A 364 -0.45 -17.25 16.91
N PHE A 365 -0.25 -17.63 15.65
CA PHE A 365 -1.34 -17.90 14.71
C PHE A 365 -1.45 -19.40 14.38
N PRO A 366 -2.65 -19.93 14.09
CA PRO A 366 -2.83 -21.37 13.83
C PRO A 366 -2.06 -21.89 12.60
N SER A 367 -1.67 -21.05 11.65
CA SER A 367 -0.78 -21.46 10.53
C SER A 367 0.65 -21.81 10.97
N GLY A 368 1.05 -21.38 12.17
CA GLY A 368 2.41 -21.43 12.69
C GLY A 368 3.22 -20.16 12.45
N MET A 369 2.64 -19.11 11.87
CA MET A 369 3.25 -17.78 11.83
C MET A 369 3.23 -17.12 13.20
N ASP A 370 4.26 -16.33 13.49
CA ASP A 370 4.28 -15.40 14.61
C ASP A 370 3.70 -14.03 14.21
N GLY A 371 3.59 -13.14 15.19
CA GLY A 371 3.07 -11.78 14.99
C GLY A 371 3.91 -10.96 14.02
N GLU A 372 5.24 -11.10 14.03
CA GLU A 372 6.13 -10.38 13.08
C GLU A 372 5.79 -10.74 11.63
N GLN A 373 5.69 -12.04 11.31
CA GLN A 373 5.32 -12.48 9.97
C GLN A 373 3.89 -12.05 9.61
N MET A 374 2.96 -12.12 10.56
CA MET A 374 1.59 -11.71 10.31
C MET A 374 1.46 -10.19 10.08
N HIS A 375 2.21 -9.33 10.79
CA HIS A 375 2.22 -7.88 10.52
C HIS A 375 2.63 -7.55 9.08
N SER A 376 3.59 -8.29 8.54
CA SER A 376 4.04 -8.11 7.16
C SER A 376 3.02 -8.63 6.12
N LEU A 377 2.22 -9.64 6.48
CA LEU A 377 1.35 -10.36 5.54
C LEU A 377 -0.14 -10.06 5.67
N MET A 378 -0.62 -9.50 6.79
CA MET A 378 -2.04 -9.31 7.07
C MET A 378 -2.74 -8.49 5.99
N GLY A 379 -2.18 -7.34 5.61
CA GLY A 379 -2.74 -6.48 4.57
C GLY A 379 -2.86 -7.17 3.21
N ILE A 380 -1.86 -7.95 2.78
CA ILE A 380 -1.88 -8.64 1.49
C ILE A 380 -2.79 -9.88 1.49
N LEU A 381 -2.87 -10.59 2.61
CA LEU A 381 -3.82 -11.69 2.81
C LEU A 381 -5.26 -11.19 2.77
N TYR A 382 -5.52 -10.06 3.42
CA TYR A 382 -6.83 -9.41 3.44
C TYR A 382 -7.27 -8.97 2.03
N GLN A 383 -6.38 -8.30 1.28
CA GLN A 383 -6.61 -7.96 -0.12
C GLN A 383 -6.94 -9.19 -0.98
N LYS A 384 -6.16 -10.27 -0.85
CA LYS A 384 -6.35 -11.52 -1.60
C LYS A 384 -7.69 -12.16 -1.31
N ALA A 385 -8.09 -12.26 -0.04
CA ALA A 385 -9.35 -12.86 0.36
C ALA A 385 -10.55 -12.16 -0.31
N ILE A 386 -10.61 -10.83 -0.23
CA ILE A 386 -11.69 -10.03 -0.84
C ILE A 386 -11.63 -10.07 -2.38
N PHE A 387 -10.44 -9.88 -2.97
CA PHE A 387 -10.28 -9.83 -4.42
C PHE A 387 -10.73 -11.12 -5.11
N LEU A 388 -10.44 -12.28 -4.53
CA LEU A 388 -10.77 -13.56 -5.14
C LEU A 388 -12.28 -13.75 -5.31
N LYS A 389 -13.12 -13.20 -4.42
CA LYS A 389 -14.58 -13.31 -4.55
C LYS A 389 -15.15 -12.41 -5.64
N PHE A 390 -14.60 -11.21 -5.82
CA PHE A 390 -14.91 -10.38 -7.00
C PHE A 390 -14.50 -11.08 -8.31
N LYS A 391 -13.30 -11.67 -8.33
CA LYS A 391 -12.79 -12.42 -9.49
C LYS A 391 -13.65 -13.65 -9.80
N GLU A 392 -14.05 -14.42 -8.78
CA GLU A 392 -14.96 -15.57 -8.90
C GLU A 392 -16.30 -15.18 -9.53
N MET A 393 -16.85 -14.03 -9.12
CA MET A 393 -18.10 -13.49 -9.66
C MET A 393 -17.93 -12.83 -11.04
N ASN A 394 -16.70 -12.75 -11.57
CA ASN A 394 -16.37 -12.04 -12.80
C ASN A 394 -16.80 -10.56 -12.76
N ILE A 395 -16.62 -9.91 -11.60
CA ILE A 395 -16.93 -8.49 -11.39
C ILE A 395 -15.62 -7.76 -11.10
N ARG A 396 -15.39 -6.65 -11.80
CA ARG A 396 -14.26 -5.77 -11.48
C ARG A 396 -14.60 -4.90 -10.27
N THR A 397 -13.63 -4.78 -9.37
CA THR A 397 -13.67 -3.86 -8.23
C THR A 397 -12.50 -2.88 -8.29
N TYR A 398 -12.55 -1.89 -7.43
CA TYR A 398 -11.45 -1.01 -7.07
C TYR A 398 -11.66 -0.66 -5.60
N CYS A 399 -10.63 -0.80 -4.79
CA CYS A 399 -10.72 -0.80 -3.34
C CYS A 399 -9.62 0.07 -2.73
N GLN A 400 -9.72 0.31 -1.42
CA GLN A 400 -8.67 0.92 -0.63
C GLN A 400 -8.10 -0.11 0.35
N VAL A 401 -6.83 0.02 0.70
CA VAL A 401 -6.18 -0.80 1.72
C VAL A 401 -5.19 0.05 2.50
N ARG A 402 -5.02 -0.21 3.79
CA ARG A 402 -4.07 0.55 4.61
C ARG A 402 -2.70 -0.11 4.76
N SER A 403 -2.58 -1.40 4.44
CA SER A 403 -1.28 -2.08 4.35
C SER A 403 -1.19 -3.02 3.14
N SER A 404 0.02 -3.14 2.58
CA SER A 404 0.26 -4.05 1.47
C SER A 404 1.71 -4.58 1.45
N HIS A 405 1.98 -5.54 0.59
CA HIS A 405 3.29 -6.19 0.50
C HIS A 405 3.57 -6.67 -0.95
N LEU A 406 4.60 -7.50 -1.13
CA LEU A 406 4.87 -8.21 -2.39
C LEU A 406 3.61 -8.89 -2.96
N PHE A 407 3.55 -9.00 -4.30
CA PHE A 407 2.44 -9.60 -5.06
C PHE A 407 1.12 -8.82 -5.07
N ALA A 408 1.06 -7.59 -4.55
CA ALA A 408 -0.18 -6.81 -4.59
C ALA A 408 -0.52 -6.22 -5.95
N SER A 409 0.45 -6.10 -6.86
CA SER A 409 0.31 -5.37 -8.14
C SER A 409 -0.95 -5.71 -8.95
N SER A 410 -1.31 -6.99 -9.01
CA SER A 410 -2.46 -7.48 -9.79
C SER A 410 -3.81 -7.28 -9.11
N MET A 411 -3.82 -6.88 -7.83
CA MET A 411 -5.03 -6.67 -7.05
C MET A 411 -5.43 -5.19 -7.06
N PRO A 412 -6.72 -4.87 -7.25
CA PRO A 412 -7.19 -3.51 -7.49
C PRO A 412 -7.36 -2.70 -6.19
N PHE A 413 -6.29 -2.57 -5.39
CA PHE A 413 -6.28 -1.83 -4.13
C PHE A 413 -5.33 -0.64 -4.18
N VAL A 414 -5.78 0.46 -3.59
CA VAL A 414 -5.01 1.71 -3.48
C VAL A 414 -4.70 2.00 -2.02
N LEU A 415 -3.42 2.21 -1.72
CA LEU A 415 -2.96 2.59 -0.39
C LEU A 415 -3.40 4.02 -0.04
N TYR A 416 -3.68 4.26 1.23
CA TYR A 416 -3.96 5.56 1.82
C TYR A 416 -3.41 5.61 3.26
N SER A 417 -3.49 6.77 3.93
CA SER A 417 -2.99 6.95 5.30
C SER A 417 -3.69 8.09 6.04
N ASP A 418 -3.67 8.02 7.36
CA ASP A 418 -4.04 9.12 8.27
C ASP A 418 -2.93 10.17 8.45
N LEU A 419 -1.71 9.90 7.97
CA LEU A 419 -0.69 10.94 7.76
C LEU A 419 -1.22 12.04 6.83
N TYR A 420 -0.61 13.22 6.83
CA TYR A 420 -1.17 14.32 6.04
C TYR A 420 -0.19 15.38 5.50
N ASP A 421 1.11 15.20 5.70
CA ASP A 421 2.09 16.07 5.04
C ASP A 421 1.98 15.92 3.52
N HIS A 422 1.73 17.04 2.83
CA HIS A 422 1.47 17.00 1.39
C HIS A 422 2.71 16.61 0.59
N ARG A 423 3.92 16.97 1.03
CA ARG A 423 5.17 16.62 0.33
C ARG A 423 5.45 15.13 0.42
N ASP A 424 5.17 14.54 1.58
CA ASP A 424 5.26 13.10 1.78
C ASP A 424 4.23 12.37 0.91
N PHE A 425 3.00 12.88 0.81
CA PHE A 425 1.97 12.33 -0.08
C PHE A 425 2.41 12.35 -1.55
N ILE A 426 3.00 13.44 -2.03
CA ILE A 426 3.59 13.49 -3.39
C ILE A 426 4.70 12.47 -3.56
N ARG A 427 5.58 12.34 -2.55
CA ARG A 427 6.67 11.36 -2.60
C ARG A 427 6.14 9.92 -2.65
N GLY A 428 5.05 9.64 -1.94
CA GLY A 428 4.33 8.37 -2.00
C GLY A 428 3.87 8.02 -3.42
N VAL A 429 3.28 8.97 -4.15
CA VAL A 429 2.85 8.76 -5.54
C VAL A 429 4.01 8.30 -6.43
N VAL A 430 5.18 8.90 -6.28
CA VAL A 430 6.34 8.57 -7.13
C VAL A 430 6.99 7.23 -6.73
N ASN A 431 7.13 6.95 -5.43
CA ASN A 431 7.83 5.76 -4.95
C ASN A 431 7.08 4.45 -5.26
N MET A 432 5.75 4.48 -5.30
CA MET A 432 4.96 3.26 -5.54
C MET A 432 5.16 2.67 -6.94
N GLY A 433 5.56 3.50 -7.91
CA GLY A 433 5.92 3.05 -9.25
C GLY A 433 7.09 2.06 -9.26
N PHE A 434 7.98 2.08 -8.27
CA PHE A 434 9.10 1.14 -8.20
C PHE A 434 8.72 -0.24 -7.66
N THR A 435 7.53 -0.39 -7.06
CA THR A 435 7.12 -1.62 -6.37
C THR A 435 5.75 -2.13 -6.79
N GLY A 436 5.20 -1.63 -7.90
CA GLY A 436 3.93 -2.12 -8.42
C GLY A 436 2.77 -1.91 -7.44
N LEU A 437 2.77 -0.77 -6.76
CA LEU A 437 1.72 -0.41 -5.82
C LEU A 437 1.00 0.86 -6.28
N LEU A 438 -0.18 1.11 -5.71
CA LEU A 438 -0.98 2.30 -5.97
C LEU A 438 -1.14 3.08 -4.67
N TRP A 439 -1.12 4.40 -4.75
CA TRP A 439 -1.24 5.29 -3.59
C TRP A 439 -2.14 6.48 -3.88
N SER A 440 -3.02 6.80 -2.93
CA SER A 440 -3.93 7.93 -2.96
C SER A 440 -3.41 9.04 -2.04
N PRO A 441 -3.00 10.21 -2.57
CA PRO A 441 -2.67 11.37 -1.77
C PRO A 441 -3.96 12.09 -1.33
N GLU A 442 -4.86 11.38 -0.65
CA GLU A 442 -6.24 11.80 -0.40
C GLU A 442 -6.41 13.19 0.22
N VAL A 443 -7.54 13.84 -0.08
CA VAL A 443 -7.90 15.14 0.50
C VAL A 443 -8.92 14.94 1.62
N ARG A 444 -8.67 15.58 2.77
CA ARG A 444 -9.59 15.66 3.91
C ARG A 444 -9.94 17.12 4.22
N GLN A 445 -9.88 17.54 5.48
CA GLN A 445 -9.88 18.94 5.91
C GLN A 445 -8.58 19.65 5.48
N CYS A 446 -8.59 20.97 5.38
CA CYS A 446 -7.41 21.77 5.03
C CYS A 446 -7.29 22.98 5.95
N GLU A 447 -6.24 23.78 5.80
CA GLU A 447 -6.02 25.04 6.52
C GLU A 447 -6.45 26.26 5.70
N SER A 448 -6.56 26.11 4.37
CA SER A 448 -6.96 27.19 3.46
C SER A 448 -7.60 26.67 2.17
N VAL A 449 -8.29 27.57 1.44
CA VAL A 449 -8.75 27.31 0.07
C VAL A 449 -7.59 26.97 -0.85
N GLU A 450 -6.45 27.65 -0.71
CA GLU A 450 -5.27 27.38 -1.53
C GLU A 450 -4.80 25.93 -1.33
N GLU A 451 -4.62 25.52 -0.08
CA GLU A 451 -4.19 24.15 0.24
C GLU A 451 -5.18 23.11 -0.31
N LEU A 452 -6.48 23.34 -0.12
CA LEU A 452 -7.53 22.48 -0.67
C LEU A 452 -7.37 22.31 -2.19
N VAL A 453 -7.21 23.41 -2.92
CA VAL A 453 -7.03 23.38 -4.37
C VAL A 453 -5.74 22.66 -4.76
N ARG A 454 -4.62 22.87 -4.05
CA ARG A 454 -3.34 22.18 -4.32
C ARG A 454 -3.41 20.67 -4.08
N ARG A 455 -4.11 20.25 -3.02
CA ARG A 455 -4.32 18.83 -2.72
C ARG A 455 -5.24 18.18 -3.76
N ILE A 456 -6.34 18.84 -4.14
CA ILE A 456 -7.22 18.34 -5.21
C ILE A 456 -6.47 18.22 -6.54
N GLN A 457 -5.66 19.22 -6.91
CA GLN A 457 -4.80 19.13 -8.10
C GLN A 457 -3.92 17.88 -8.07
N SER A 458 -3.33 17.55 -6.91
CA SER A 458 -2.49 16.35 -6.76
C SER A 458 -3.29 15.06 -6.90
N VAL A 459 -4.48 15.01 -6.30
CA VAL A 459 -5.38 13.86 -6.33
C VAL A 459 -5.91 13.55 -7.73
N VAL A 460 -6.23 14.57 -8.53
CA VAL A 460 -6.71 14.43 -9.92
C VAL A 460 -5.72 13.66 -10.81
N PHE A 461 -4.41 13.79 -10.57
CA PHE A 461 -3.35 13.11 -11.32
C PHE A 461 -2.83 11.83 -10.67
N SER A 462 -3.49 11.33 -9.61
CA SER A 462 -3.06 10.14 -8.88
C SER A 462 -3.86 8.87 -9.27
N PRO A 463 -3.46 7.67 -8.84
CA PRO A 463 -4.22 6.43 -9.05
C PRO A 463 -5.68 6.46 -8.60
N GLN A 464 -6.04 7.25 -7.59
CA GLN A 464 -7.42 7.36 -7.08
C GLN A 464 -7.75 8.81 -6.72
N ALA A 465 -8.80 9.35 -7.35
CA ALA A 465 -9.23 10.71 -7.07
C ALA A 465 -10.15 10.75 -5.84
N LEU A 466 -9.57 10.78 -4.63
CA LEU A 466 -10.29 10.61 -3.36
C LEU A 466 -10.39 11.87 -2.51
N ILE A 467 -11.64 12.18 -2.12
CA ILE A 467 -11.96 13.09 -1.03
C ILE A 467 -12.50 12.26 0.13
N ASN A 468 -11.76 12.23 1.24
CA ASN A 468 -12.12 11.48 2.43
C ASN A 468 -12.64 12.43 3.53
N ALA A 469 -13.96 12.63 3.57
CA ALA A 469 -14.60 13.55 4.50
C ALA A 469 -15.07 12.88 5.81
N TRP A 470 -14.41 11.80 6.23
CA TRP A 470 -14.85 10.99 7.37
C TRP A 470 -15.03 11.76 8.68
N MET A 471 -14.32 12.89 8.87
CA MET A 471 -14.42 13.76 10.06
C MET A 471 -15.41 14.93 9.93
N ILE A 472 -15.85 15.28 8.71
CA ILE A 472 -16.62 16.51 8.46
C ILE A 472 -17.94 16.22 7.75
N PRO A 473 -19.09 16.76 8.23
CA PRO A 473 -20.39 16.49 7.63
C PRO A 473 -20.53 17.06 6.21
N THR A 474 -19.88 18.18 5.89
CA THR A 474 -20.02 18.89 4.62
C THR A 474 -18.73 18.78 3.78
N PRO A 475 -18.76 18.76 2.43
CA PRO A 475 -17.53 18.66 1.64
C PRO A 475 -16.57 19.82 1.91
N PRO A 476 -15.25 19.59 1.80
CA PRO A 476 -14.24 20.60 2.16
C PRO A 476 -14.30 21.87 1.30
N TRP A 477 -14.84 21.81 0.07
CA TRP A 477 -15.05 23.00 -0.76
C TRP A 477 -16.21 23.89 -0.31
N LYS A 478 -17.09 23.38 0.55
CA LYS A 478 -18.12 24.20 1.21
C LYS A 478 -17.61 24.80 2.52
N GLN A 479 -16.79 24.02 3.24
CA GLN A 479 -16.06 24.46 4.44
C GLN A 479 -14.87 23.52 4.69
N TYR A 480 -13.65 24.02 4.53
CA TYR A 480 -12.45 23.19 4.73
C TYR A 480 -12.05 23.09 6.20
N ASP A 481 -12.42 24.08 7.02
CA ASP A 481 -12.05 24.19 8.42
C ASP A 481 -12.88 23.20 9.24
N LEU A 482 -12.19 22.35 10.02
CA LEU A 482 -12.83 21.28 10.77
C LEU A 482 -13.88 21.81 11.77
N GLU A 483 -13.52 22.80 12.57
CA GLU A 483 -14.40 23.30 13.64
C GLU A 483 -15.63 24.01 13.07
N LYS A 484 -15.44 24.83 12.04
CA LYS A 484 -16.55 25.53 11.36
C LYS A 484 -17.45 24.56 10.62
N ASN A 485 -16.88 23.52 9.98
CA ASN A 485 -17.66 22.50 9.27
C ASN A 485 -18.56 21.72 10.25
N LEU A 486 -18.02 21.34 11.41
CA LEU A 486 -18.77 20.68 12.47
C LEU A 486 -19.91 21.56 13.04
N LYS A 487 -19.75 22.89 13.02
CA LYS A 487 -20.81 23.85 13.39
C LYS A 487 -21.83 24.11 12.28
N GLY A 488 -21.64 23.53 11.08
CA GLY A 488 -22.50 23.74 9.93
C GLY A 488 -22.30 25.09 9.23
N GLU A 489 -21.17 25.76 9.47
CA GLU A 489 -20.86 27.05 8.86
C GLU A 489 -20.27 26.85 7.46
N TYR A 490 -20.73 27.64 6.48
CA TYR A 490 -20.13 27.68 5.14
C TYR A 490 -19.15 28.83 4.99
N MET A 491 -18.16 28.68 4.13
CA MET A 491 -17.33 29.81 3.70
C MET A 491 -18.18 30.82 2.95
N GLU A 492 -17.90 32.12 3.09
CA GLU A 492 -18.66 33.16 2.38
C GLU A 492 -18.59 33.00 0.85
N ASN A 493 -17.45 32.56 0.33
CA ASN A 493 -17.20 32.35 -1.10
C ASN A 493 -17.32 30.87 -1.53
N TYR A 494 -18.05 30.03 -0.78
CA TYR A 494 -18.06 28.59 -1.04
C TYR A 494 -18.53 28.20 -2.45
N THR A 495 -19.42 28.98 -3.06
CA THR A 495 -19.92 28.72 -4.42
C THR A 495 -18.83 28.90 -5.48
N GLU A 496 -17.91 29.84 -5.28
CA GLU A 496 -16.72 30.02 -6.12
C GLU A 496 -15.76 28.85 -5.95
N VAL A 497 -15.47 28.47 -4.70
CA VAL A 497 -14.57 27.34 -4.38
C VAL A 497 -15.12 26.03 -4.93
N GLU A 498 -16.43 25.80 -4.82
CA GLU A 498 -17.13 24.67 -5.43
C GLU A 498 -16.95 24.66 -6.96
N GLY A 499 -17.09 25.82 -7.61
CA GLY A 499 -16.85 25.96 -9.05
C GLY A 499 -15.42 25.57 -9.45
N VAL A 500 -14.42 26.00 -8.69
CA VAL A 500 -13.01 25.61 -8.93
C VAL A 500 -12.82 24.10 -8.78
N CYS A 501 -13.34 23.50 -7.70
CA CYS A 501 -13.23 22.06 -7.46
C CYS A 501 -13.94 21.25 -8.55
N ARG A 502 -15.10 21.74 -9.02
CA ARG A 502 -15.87 21.14 -10.11
C ARG A 502 -15.07 21.03 -11.40
N GLU A 503 -14.36 22.09 -11.79
CA GLU A 503 -13.53 22.06 -12.99
C GLU A 503 -12.32 21.10 -12.85
N LEU A 504 -11.71 21.02 -11.67
CA LEU A 504 -10.65 20.05 -11.39
C LEU A 504 -11.16 18.60 -11.48
N PHE A 505 -12.35 18.33 -10.94
CA PHE A 505 -12.97 17.02 -11.06
C PHE A 505 -13.42 16.71 -12.49
N ARG A 506 -13.87 17.70 -13.27
CA ARG A 506 -14.15 17.51 -14.71
C ARG A 506 -12.87 17.17 -15.49
N LEU A 507 -11.75 17.80 -15.14
CA LEU A 507 -10.45 17.42 -15.67
C LEU A 507 -10.09 15.97 -15.31
N ARG A 508 -10.33 15.52 -14.07
CA ARG A 508 -10.17 14.09 -13.73
C ARG A 508 -10.98 13.19 -14.67
N MET A 509 -12.25 13.50 -14.86
CA MET A 509 -13.13 12.68 -15.71
C MET A 509 -12.67 12.67 -17.17
N SER A 510 -12.17 13.78 -17.71
CA SER A 510 -11.66 13.83 -19.09
C SER A 510 -10.37 13.02 -19.29
N LEU A 511 -9.62 12.76 -18.22
CA LEU A 511 -8.40 11.93 -18.25
C LEU A 511 -8.67 10.43 -18.16
N ILE A 512 -9.90 9.98 -17.88
CA ILE A 512 -10.20 8.55 -17.70
C ILE A 512 -9.72 7.67 -18.87
N PRO A 513 -9.88 8.03 -20.16
CA PRO A 513 -9.35 7.21 -21.26
C PRO A 513 -7.82 7.05 -21.20
N TYR A 514 -7.09 8.11 -20.84
CA TYR A 514 -5.65 8.08 -20.68
C TYR A 514 -5.23 7.23 -19.47
N LEU A 515 -5.89 7.42 -18.33
CA LEU A 515 -5.64 6.66 -17.11
C LEU A 515 -5.92 5.18 -17.32
N TYR A 516 -7.07 4.84 -17.90
CA TYR A 516 -7.46 3.46 -18.14
C TYR A 516 -6.51 2.75 -19.13
N SER A 517 -6.04 3.46 -20.17
CA SER A 517 -4.99 2.95 -21.06
C SER A 517 -3.65 2.75 -20.34
N SER A 518 -3.32 3.63 -19.39
CA SER A 518 -2.12 3.49 -18.56
C SER A 518 -2.21 2.28 -17.63
N PHE A 519 -3.37 2.05 -17.01
CA PHE A 519 -3.64 0.85 -16.22
C PHE A 519 -3.66 -0.44 -17.07
N ALA A 520 -4.09 -0.37 -18.33
CA ALA A 520 -3.96 -1.50 -19.25
C ALA A 520 -2.49 -1.86 -19.50
N ARG A 521 -1.62 -0.86 -19.68
CA ARG A 521 -0.16 -1.09 -19.77
C ARG A 521 0.42 -1.60 -18.46
N TYR A 522 -0.05 -1.10 -17.32
CA TYR A 522 0.34 -1.65 -16.03
C TYR A 522 -0.04 -3.15 -15.93
N CYS A 523 -1.24 -3.51 -16.36
CA CYS A 523 -1.75 -4.89 -16.36
C CYS A 523 -0.99 -5.83 -17.30
N PHE A 524 -0.86 -5.46 -18.57
CA PHE A 524 -0.33 -6.35 -19.61
C PHE A 524 1.16 -6.19 -19.87
N GLU A 525 1.73 -5.02 -19.58
CA GLU A 525 3.15 -4.71 -19.84
C GLU A 525 3.98 -4.54 -18.55
N GLY A 526 3.34 -4.52 -17.38
CA GLY A 526 3.99 -4.30 -16.08
C GLY A 526 4.51 -2.88 -15.85
N VAL A 527 4.06 -1.90 -16.64
CA VAL A 527 4.62 -0.53 -16.67
C VAL A 527 4.20 0.31 -15.47
#